data_AF-A0A6H0DXF0-F1
#
_entry.id   AF-A0A6H0DXF0-F1
#
_cell.length_a   1.000
_cell.length_b   1.000
_cell.length_c   1.000
_cell.angle_alpha   90.00
_cell.angle_beta   90.00
_cell.angle_gamma   90.00
#
_symmetry.space_group_name_H-M   'P 1'
#
loop_
_entity.id
_entity.type
_entity.pdbx_description
1 polymer ?
#
loop_
_entity_poly.entity_id
_entity_poly.type
_entity_poly.pdbx_seq_one_letter_code
_entity_poly.pdbx_strand_id
1 'polypeptide(L)'
;RDTEIILRYVTYALLAGDSSVLDDRALNGLKETYSALGVPTTSTIRAVQILKAIAVAHIQGTNTEARAGAKYRKNETPLVEDRCASIAAEAAGYFDRVIAALS
;
A
#
# COMPACT_ATOMS: atom_id res chain seq x y z
N ARG A 1 -5.45 -5.31 -11.82
CA ARG A 1 -4.29 -4.78 -12.56
C ARG A 1 -3.75 -3.50 -11.93
N ASP A 2 -4.46 -2.37 -11.98
CA ASP A 2 -3.87 -1.09 -11.54
C ASP A 2 -3.56 -1.05 -10.02
N THR A 3 -4.47 -1.53 -9.19
CA THR A 3 -4.25 -1.71 -7.74
C THR A 3 -3.07 -2.64 -7.41
N GLU A 4 -2.85 -3.65 -8.24
CA GLU A 4 -1.72 -4.58 -8.11
C GLU A 4 -0.40 -3.94 -8.55
N ILE A 5 -0.42 -3.11 -9.61
CA ILE A 5 0.75 -2.33 -10.03
C ILE A 5 1.15 -1.36 -8.91
N ILE A 6 0.20 -0.64 -8.34
CA ILE A 6 0.44 0.27 -7.19
C ILE A 6 1.05 -0.52 -6.02
N LEU A 7 0.41 -1.63 -5.63
CA LEU A 7 0.91 -2.45 -4.52
C LEU A 7 2.34 -2.91 -4.78
N ARG A 8 2.64 -3.39 -5.98
CA ARG A 8 3.97 -3.87 -6.38
C ARG A 8 5.05 -2.80 -6.26
N TYR A 9 4.78 -1.59 -6.72
CA TYR A 9 5.74 -0.48 -6.61
C TYR A 9 5.89 0.01 -5.17
N VAL A 10 4.84 -0.05 -4.35
CA VAL A 10 4.96 0.17 -2.90
C VAL A 10 5.84 -0.90 -2.25
N THR A 11 5.72 -2.18 -2.63
CA THR A 11 6.60 -3.23 -2.12
C THR A 11 8.05 -3.03 -2.56
N TYR A 12 8.29 -2.53 -3.78
CA TYR A 12 9.64 -2.18 -4.23
C TYR A 12 10.23 -1.02 -3.43
N ALA A 13 9.45 0.03 -3.17
CA ALA A 13 9.90 1.15 -2.35
C ALA A 13 10.24 0.71 -0.91
N LEU A 14 9.39 -0.14 -0.31
CA LEU A 14 9.62 -0.70 1.02
C LEU A 14 10.86 -1.61 1.08
N LEU A 15 11.11 -2.40 0.03
CA LEU A 15 12.30 -3.24 -0.05
C LEU A 15 13.58 -2.42 -0.25
N ALA A 16 13.50 -1.34 -1.02
CA ALA A 16 14.63 -0.45 -1.28
C ALA A 16 14.89 0.54 -0.14
N GLY A 17 13.89 0.82 0.72
CA GLY A 17 13.95 1.89 1.72
C GLY A 17 13.93 3.30 1.11
N ASP A 18 13.37 3.44 -0.11
CA ASP A 18 13.36 4.69 -0.86
C ASP A 18 12.14 4.77 -1.80
N SER A 19 11.53 5.95 -1.92
CA SER A 19 10.34 6.18 -2.75
C SER A 19 10.64 6.42 -4.23
N SER A 20 11.90 6.61 -4.63
CA SER A 20 12.26 6.97 -6.01
C SER A 20 11.64 6.04 -7.07
N VAL A 21 11.70 4.73 -6.86
CA VAL A 21 11.12 3.75 -7.80
C VAL A 21 9.60 3.85 -7.93
N LEU A 22 8.91 4.24 -6.85
CA LEU A 22 7.46 4.45 -6.84
C LEU A 22 7.12 5.77 -7.53
N ASP A 23 7.84 6.83 -7.19
CA ASP A 23 7.62 8.18 -7.71
C ASP A 23 7.88 8.21 -9.23
N ASP A 24 9.01 7.70 -9.70
CA ASP A 24 9.45 7.78 -11.10
C ASP A 24 8.70 6.83 -12.05
N ARG A 25 8.38 5.61 -11.58
CA ARG A 25 7.86 4.55 -12.46
C ARG A 25 6.37 4.27 -12.33
N ALA A 26 5.72 4.77 -11.27
CA ALA A 26 4.30 4.52 -11.04
C ALA A 26 3.48 5.80 -10.84
N LEU A 27 3.99 6.81 -10.15
CA LEU A 27 3.21 8.00 -9.80
C LEU A 27 3.32 9.12 -10.85
N ASN A 28 4.48 9.25 -11.49
CA ASN A 28 4.71 10.29 -12.50
C ASN A 28 3.71 10.16 -13.67
N GLY A 29 2.86 11.17 -13.87
CA GLY A 29 1.84 11.20 -14.92
C GLY A 29 0.58 10.37 -14.63
N LEU A 30 0.45 9.78 -13.45
CA LEU A 30 -0.67 8.89 -13.12
C LEU A 30 -2.00 9.65 -13.03
N LYS A 31 -2.00 10.81 -12.38
CA LYS A 31 -3.19 11.65 -12.19
C LYS A 31 -3.73 12.15 -13.52
N GLU A 32 -2.84 12.61 -14.40
CA GLU A 32 -3.15 13.07 -15.75
C GLU A 32 -3.75 11.93 -16.58
N THR A 33 -3.16 10.74 -16.50
CA THR A 33 -3.66 9.55 -17.20
C THR A 33 -5.06 9.16 -16.72
N TYR A 34 -5.28 9.10 -15.40
CA TYR A 34 -6.60 8.80 -14.84
C TYR A 34 -7.64 9.86 -15.18
N SER A 35 -7.26 11.13 -15.17
CA SER A 35 -8.14 12.21 -15.61
C SER A 35 -8.52 12.07 -17.09
N ALA A 36 -7.56 11.75 -17.97
CA ALA A 36 -7.79 11.58 -19.40
C ALA A 36 -8.69 10.37 -19.72
N LEU A 37 -8.60 9.30 -18.92
CA LEU A 37 -9.40 8.09 -19.07
C LEU A 37 -10.74 8.15 -18.31
N GLY A 38 -11.01 9.23 -17.57
CA GLY A 38 -12.22 9.36 -16.75
C GLY A 38 -12.28 8.40 -15.56
N VAL A 39 -11.13 7.95 -15.05
CA VAL A 39 -11.05 7.08 -13.89
C VAL A 39 -11.35 7.89 -12.61
N PRO A 40 -12.33 7.49 -11.78
CA PRO A 40 -12.69 8.23 -10.57
C PRO A 40 -11.58 8.13 -9.52
N THR A 41 -10.88 9.24 -9.26
CA THR A 41 -9.76 9.31 -8.32
C THR A 41 -10.16 8.98 -6.89
N THR A 42 -11.36 9.36 -6.45
CA THR A 42 -11.90 9.03 -5.12
C THR A 42 -12.01 7.53 -4.89
N SER A 43 -12.47 6.77 -5.89
CA SER A 43 -12.56 5.30 -5.82
C SER A 43 -11.18 4.66 -5.75
N THR A 44 -10.22 5.17 -6.54
CA THR A 44 -8.84 4.70 -6.49
C THR A 44 -8.18 5.00 -5.15
N ILE A 45 -8.32 6.22 -4.63
CA ILE A 45 -7.83 6.60 -3.29
C ILE A 45 -8.40 5.66 -2.23
N ARG A 46 -9.70 5.34 -2.31
CA ARG A 46 -10.33 4.41 -1.37
C ARG A 46 -9.73 3.00 -1.46
N ALA A 47 -9.45 2.51 -2.67
CA ALA A 47 -8.79 1.22 -2.85
C ALA A 47 -7.38 1.21 -2.24
N VAL A 48 -6.61 2.29 -2.42
CA VAL A 48 -5.26 2.45 -1.83
C VAL A 48 -5.31 2.52 -0.31
N GLN A 49 -6.30 3.22 0.28
CA GLN A 49 -6.51 3.24 1.73
C GLN A 49 -6.79 1.84 2.30
N ILE A 50 -7.57 1.02 1.60
CA ILE A 50 -7.84 -0.36 2.01
C ILE A 50 -6.56 -1.20 1.93
N LEU A 51 -5.78 -1.07 0.85
CA LEU A 51 -4.49 -1.74 0.72
C LEU A 51 -3.52 -1.35 1.84
N LYS A 52 -3.44 -0.06 2.19
CA LYS A 52 -2.63 0.44 3.30
C LYS A 52 -2.98 -0.27 4.61
N ALA A 53 -4.26 -0.35 4.95
CA ALA A 53 -4.72 -1.00 6.17
C ALA A 53 -4.40 -2.51 6.17
N ILE A 54 -4.57 -3.18 5.03
CA ILE A 54 -4.25 -4.60 4.86
C ILE A 54 -2.74 -4.83 5.03
N ALA A 55 -1.90 -4.03 4.37
CA ALA A 55 -0.44 -4.14 4.43
C ALA A 55 0.07 -3.96 5.85
N VAL A 56 -0.37 -2.91 6.55
CA VAL A 56 -0.01 -2.66 7.96
C VAL A 56 -0.45 -3.83 8.85
N ALA A 57 -1.67 -4.34 8.66
CA ALA A 57 -2.16 -5.47 9.45
C ALA A 57 -1.33 -6.76 9.23
N HIS A 58 -0.89 -7.02 8.01
CA HIS A 58 -0.03 -8.16 7.70
C HIS A 58 1.41 -7.98 8.22
N ILE A 59 1.97 -6.76 8.15
CA ILE A 59 3.31 -6.46 8.69
C ILE A 59 3.33 -6.65 10.21
N GLN A 60 2.30 -6.18 10.91
CA GLN A 60 2.23 -6.24 12.37
C GLN A 60 1.64 -7.56 12.92
N GLY A 61 1.20 -8.47 12.03
CA GLY A 61 0.53 -9.71 12.43
C GLY A 61 -0.79 -9.49 13.19
N THR A 62 -1.49 -8.38 12.93
CA THR A 62 -2.77 -7.98 13.55
C THR A 62 -3.98 -8.26 12.65
N ASN A 63 -3.77 -8.87 11.48
CA ASN A 63 -4.85 -9.26 10.60
C ASN A 63 -5.78 -10.30 11.27
N THR A 64 -7.08 -10.25 10.95
CA THR A 64 -8.10 -11.05 11.65
C THR A 64 -8.89 -11.94 10.70
N GLU A 65 -9.38 -13.07 11.20
CA GLU A 65 -10.27 -13.98 10.45
C GLU A 65 -11.56 -13.28 10.01
N ALA A 66 -12.09 -12.36 10.81
CA ALA A 66 -13.28 -11.58 10.46
C ALA A 66 -13.12 -10.76 9.16
N ARG A 67 -11.90 -10.32 8.84
CA ARG A 67 -11.60 -9.58 7.61
C ARG A 67 -11.15 -10.47 6.46
N ALA A 68 -10.59 -11.64 6.74
CA ALA A 68 -9.98 -12.51 5.74
C ALA A 68 -10.82 -13.74 5.37
N GLY A 69 -11.77 -14.15 6.22
CA GLY A 69 -12.59 -15.35 6.06
C GLY A 69 -11.74 -16.60 5.79
N ALA A 70 -12.15 -17.40 4.80
CA ALA A 70 -11.43 -18.60 4.39
C ALA A 70 -10.01 -18.35 3.82
N LYS A 71 -9.64 -17.09 3.56
CA LYS A 71 -8.32 -16.70 3.05
C LYS A 71 -7.40 -16.16 4.15
N TYR A 72 -7.74 -16.37 5.42
CA TYR A 72 -6.89 -15.96 6.53
C TYR A 72 -5.49 -16.57 6.40
N ARG A 73 -4.47 -15.71 6.54
CA ARG A 73 -3.04 -16.05 6.52
C ARG A 73 -2.35 -15.30 7.62
N LYS A 74 -1.55 -15.99 8.42
CA LYS A 74 -0.71 -15.40 9.46
C LYS A 74 0.74 -15.74 9.15
N ASN A 75 1.62 -14.74 9.15
CA ASN A 75 3.05 -14.98 8.99
C ASN A 75 3.62 -15.48 10.31
N GLU A 76 4.49 -16.49 10.27
CA GLU A 76 5.17 -17.06 11.45
C GLU A 76 6.40 -16.24 11.84
N THR A 77 6.29 -14.91 11.80
CA THR A 77 7.40 -14.00 12.10
C THR A 77 7.52 -13.85 13.62
N PRO A 78 8.72 -13.95 14.22
CA PRO A 78 8.93 -13.59 15.62
C PRO A 78 8.51 -12.14 15.85
N LEU A 79 7.45 -11.94 16.64
CA LEU A 79 6.94 -10.59 16.92
C LEU A 79 7.63 -10.04 18.16
N VAL A 80 8.23 -8.87 17.99
CA VAL A 80 8.70 -8.00 19.08
C VAL A 80 7.55 -7.12 19.59
N GLU A 81 7.73 -6.50 20.77
CA GLU A 81 6.66 -5.74 21.45
C GLU A 81 6.07 -4.61 20.60
N ASP A 82 6.92 -3.88 19.85
CA ASP A 82 6.51 -2.77 18.99
C ASP A 82 5.94 -3.23 17.63
N ARG A 83 5.96 -4.54 17.35
CA ARG A 83 5.45 -5.16 16.13
C ARG A 83 5.93 -4.46 14.85
N CYS A 84 7.21 -4.11 14.78
CA CYS A 84 7.79 -3.44 13.62
C CYS A 84 7.12 -2.09 13.31
N ALA A 85 6.73 -1.32 14.34
CA ALA A 85 6.02 -0.04 14.18
C ALA A 85 6.70 0.91 13.18
N SER A 86 8.04 0.96 13.16
CA SER A 86 8.79 1.77 12.20
C SER A 86 8.57 1.33 10.75
N ILE A 87 8.68 0.03 10.45
CA ILE A 87 8.48 -0.51 9.10
C ILE A 87 7.02 -0.37 8.67
N ALA A 88 6.08 -0.56 9.60
CA ALA A 88 4.67 -0.34 9.34
C ALA A 88 4.36 1.12 9.01
N ALA A 89 4.99 2.07 9.72
CA ALA A 89 4.87 3.50 9.45
C ALA A 89 5.51 3.89 8.10
N GLU A 90 6.67 3.31 7.76
CA GLU A 90 7.32 3.52 6.46
C GLU A 90 6.44 3.01 5.31
N ALA A 91 5.94 1.77 5.41
CA ALA A 91 5.01 1.20 4.43
C ALA A 91 3.76 2.06 4.27
N ALA A 92 3.17 2.50 5.38
CA ALA A 92 2.04 3.42 5.40
C ALA A 92 2.37 4.75 4.67
N GLY A 93 3.58 5.28 4.85
CA GLY A 93 4.05 6.48 4.18
C GLY A 93 4.07 6.34 2.66
N TYR A 94 4.52 5.22 2.10
CA TYR A 94 4.49 4.99 0.65
C TYR A 94 3.06 4.95 0.08
N PHE A 95 2.09 4.37 0.81
CA PHE A 95 0.69 4.43 0.40
C PHE A 95 0.14 5.86 0.47
N ASP A 96 0.53 6.65 1.47
CA ASP A 96 0.12 8.05 1.58
C ASP A 96 0.67 8.91 0.44
N ARG A 97 1.89 8.61 -0.06
CA ARG A 97 2.43 9.26 -1.27
C ARG A 97 1.56 8.97 -2.50
N VAL A 98 1.10 7.74 -2.68
CA VAL A 98 0.19 7.39 -3.78
C VAL A 98 -1.13 8.17 -3.66
N ILE A 99 -1.68 8.27 -2.45
CA ILE A 99 -2.91 9.04 -2.21
C ILE A 99 -2.69 10.52 -2.53
N ALA A 100 -1.56 11.09 -2.09
CA ALA A 100 -1.20 12.48 -2.37
C ALA A 100 -1.03 12.77 -3.86
N ALA A 101 -0.46 11.84 -4.63
CA ALA A 101 -0.30 11.97 -6.07
C ALA A 101 -1.64 11.92 -6.85
N LEU A 102 -2.66 11.25 -6.29
CA LEU A 102 -3.99 11.11 -6.91
C LEU A 102 -4.99 12.19 -6.47
N SER A 103 -4.68 12.91 -5.39
CA SER A 103 -5.49 14.00 -4.84
C SER A 103 -5.27 15.29 -5.63
#